data_AF-A0A7K1LDM3-F1
#
_entry.id   AF-A0A7K1LDM3-F1
#
_cell.length_a   1.000
_cell.length_b   1.000
_cell.length_c   1.000
_cell.angle_alpha   90.00
_cell.angle_beta   90.00
_cell.angle_gamma   90.00
#
_symmetry.space_group_name_H-M   'P 1'
#
loop_
_entity.id
_entity.type
_entity.pdbx_description
1 polymer ?
#
loop_
_entity_poly.entity_id
_entity_poly.type
_entity_poly.pdbx_seq_one_letter_code
_entity_poly.pdbx_strand_id
1 'polypeptide(L)'
;MTDQAPPAPPEAAPRPRPPAGRARWVRGSLVAAALLLGVVVLGVDSWGASIDEPAASVRQPKAEGSVRYFVTVQDNRSRILHRHRYYDLLVGMIVSGRRDPSYGHWVRLDWGSSERPAIKNAQWDRTGVRVAFTSGHEVFVPARRFPGH
;
A
#
# COMPACT_ATOMS: atom_id res chain seq x y z
N MET A 1 66.54 49.42 54.43
CA MET A 1 65.55 49.88 53.44
C MET A 1 65.24 48.70 52.56
N THR A 2 63.99 48.25 52.59
CA THR A 2 63.54 46.93 52.15
C THR A 2 63.27 46.93 50.65
N ASP A 3 63.89 45.99 49.93
CA ASP A 3 63.69 45.77 48.50
C ASP A 3 62.40 44.98 48.29
N GLN A 4 61.41 45.58 47.62
CA GLN A 4 60.06 45.02 47.45
C GLN A 4 59.94 44.44 46.04
N ALA A 5 59.89 43.12 45.92
CA ALA A 5 59.75 42.44 44.65
C ALA A 5 58.39 42.77 43.96
N PRO A 6 58.36 42.91 42.63
CA PRO A 6 57.16 43.26 41.88
C PRO A 6 56.11 42.14 41.91
N PRO A 7 54.80 42.46 41.90
CA PRO A 7 53.73 41.47 41.95
C PRO A 7 53.65 40.64 40.66
N ALA A 8 53.37 39.35 40.80
CA ALA A 8 53.20 38.42 39.68
C ALA A 8 51.96 38.78 38.82
N PRO A 9 52.00 38.52 37.50
CA PRO A 9 50.87 38.79 36.61
C PRO A 9 49.67 37.88 36.93
N PRO A 10 48.43 38.36 36.68
CA PRO A 10 47.23 37.60 36.97
C PRO A 10 47.16 36.33 36.12
N GLU A 11 46.84 35.23 36.79
CA GLU A 11 46.67 33.90 36.21
C GLU A 11 45.56 33.94 35.14
N ALA A 12 45.93 33.58 33.90
CA ALA A 12 45.03 33.63 32.76
C ALA A 12 43.83 32.70 32.99
N ALA A 13 42.61 33.26 32.95
CA ALA A 13 41.38 32.51 33.14
C ALA A 13 41.26 31.33 32.13
N PRO A 14 40.73 30.17 32.57
CA PRO A 14 40.61 29.00 31.72
C PRO A 14 39.69 29.28 30.53
N ARG A 15 40.17 28.99 29.31
CA ARG A 15 39.38 29.15 28.08
C ARG A 15 38.17 28.21 28.09
N PRO A 16 36.98 28.66 27.65
CA PRO A 16 35.81 27.80 27.58
C PRO A 16 36.04 26.67 26.57
N ARG A 17 35.81 25.42 27.01
CA ARG A 17 35.87 24.24 26.14
C ARG A 17 34.66 24.25 25.19
N PRO A 18 34.84 23.98 23.88
CA PRO A 18 33.70 23.88 22.97
C PRO A 18 32.78 22.71 23.37
N PRO A 19 31.45 22.86 23.26
CA PRO A 19 30.52 21.81 23.64
C PRO A 19 30.63 20.61 22.69
N ALA A 20 31.14 19.49 23.21
CA ALA A 20 31.39 18.24 22.48
C ALA A 20 30.12 17.45 22.06
N GLY A 21 28.94 18.07 22.04
CA GLY A 21 27.65 17.35 21.94
C GLY A 21 26.96 17.33 20.57
N ARG A 22 27.36 18.18 19.62
CA ARG A 22 26.53 18.41 18.40
C ARG A 22 26.64 17.31 17.33
N ALA A 23 27.74 16.56 17.27
CA ALA A 23 27.99 15.62 16.17
C ALA A 23 27.15 14.33 16.22
N ARG A 24 26.74 13.86 17.41
CA ARG A 24 25.91 12.64 17.55
C ARG A 24 24.45 12.85 17.15
N TRP A 25 23.92 14.07 17.32
CA TRP A 25 22.53 14.39 17.01
C TRP A 25 22.24 14.45 15.50
N VAL A 26 23.19 14.92 14.70
CA VAL A 26 23.02 15.02 13.23
C VAL A 26 22.94 13.64 12.57
N ARG A 27 23.69 12.65 13.09
CA ARG A 27 23.69 11.29 12.53
C ARG A 27 22.39 10.52 12.82
N GLY A 28 21.81 10.69 14.01
CA GLY A 28 20.51 10.09 14.34
C GLY A 28 19.36 10.64 13.50
N SER A 29 19.40 11.95 13.21
CA SER A 29 18.42 12.62 12.35
C SER A 29 18.40 12.06 10.91
N LEU A 30 19.57 11.82 10.32
CA LEU A 30 19.67 11.29 8.96
C LEU A 30 19.12 9.86 8.82
N VAL A 31 19.36 9.00 9.82
CA VAL A 31 18.82 7.63 9.83
C VAL A 31 17.30 7.65 9.98
N ALA A 32 16.76 8.48 10.88
CA ALA A 32 15.32 8.64 11.05
C ALA A 32 14.64 9.20 9.79
N ALA A 33 15.26 10.19 9.15
CA ALA A 33 14.78 10.75 7.88
C ALA A 33 14.79 9.72 6.75
N ALA A 34 15.86 8.90 6.64
CA ALA A 34 15.94 7.85 5.63
C ALA A 34 14.90 6.74 5.85
N LEU A 35 14.64 6.35 7.10
CA LEU A 35 13.58 5.40 7.43
C LEU A 35 12.19 5.95 7.13
N LEU A 36 11.91 7.21 7.51
CA LEU A 36 10.66 7.89 7.17
C LEU A 36 10.46 7.98 5.66
N LEU A 37 11.52 8.32 4.91
CA LEU A 37 11.47 8.35 3.44
C LEU A 37 11.17 6.96 2.88
N GLY A 38 11.79 5.90 3.40
CA GLY A 38 11.50 4.52 3.02
C GLY A 38 10.04 4.12 3.28
N VAL A 39 9.48 4.46 4.44
CA VAL A 39 8.08 4.20 4.78
C VAL A 39 7.12 4.97 3.86
N VAL A 40 7.42 6.25 3.56
CA VAL A 40 6.62 7.06 2.64
C VAL A 40 6.66 6.49 1.23
N VAL A 41 7.84 6.12 0.73
CA VAL A 41 8.01 5.51 -0.60
C VAL A 41 7.26 4.19 -0.71
N LEU A 42 7.34 3.32 0.31
CA LEU A 42 6.59 2.06 0.35
C LEU A 42 5.07 2.28 0.48
N GLY A 43 4.64 3.29 1.24
CA GLY A 43 3.23 3.64 1.41
C GLY A 43 2.57 4.14 0.11
N VAL A 44 3.29 4.96 -0.65
CA VAL A 44 2.81 5.51 -1.95
C VAL A 44 2.63 4.40 -3.01
N ASP A 45 3.38 3.29 -2.94
CA ASP A 45 3.22 2.16 -3.87
C ASP A 45 1.85 1.47 -3.70
N SER A 46 1.30 1.48 -2.49
CA SER A 46 0.01 0.83 -2.20
C SER A 46 -1.23 1.66 -2.55
N TRP A 47 -1.07 2.98 -2.74
CA TRP A 47 -2.22 3.90 -2.80
C TRP A 47 -2.80 4.12 -4.21
N GLY A 48 -2.20 3.53 -5.24
CA GLY A 48 -2.53 3.79 -6.64
C GLY A 48 -3.44 2.77 -7.33
N ALA A 49 -4.08 1.86 -6.60
CA ALA A 49 -4.90 0.82 -7.19
C ALA A 49 -6.26 1.40 -7.64
N SER A 50 -6.27 2.08 -8.78
CA SER A 50 -7.49 2.59 -9.41
C SER A 50 -8.43 1.42 -9.70
N ILE A 51 -9.60 1.43 -9.07
CA ILE A 51 -10.67 0.49 -9.37
C ILE A 51 -11.39 1.05 -10.60
N ASP A 52 -11.06 0.53 -11.78
CA ASP A 52 -11.87 0.78 -12.96
C ASP A 52 -13.27 0.16 -12.76
N GLU A 53 -14.27 0.77 -13.40
CA GLU A 53 -15.66 0.37 -13.31
C GLU A 53 -15.83 -1.16 -13.42
N PRO A 54 -16.71 -1.77 -12.60
CA PRO A 54 -16.86 -3.22 -12.58
C PRO A 54 -17.32 -3.74 -13.94
N ALA A 55 -16.48 -4.53 -14.60
CA ALA A 55 -16.75 -5.13 -15.91
C ALA A 55 -18.00 -6.02 -15.92
N ALA A 56 -18.38 -6.57 -14.74
CA ALA A 56 -19.67 -7.20 -14.54
C ALA A 56 -20.13 -7.03 -13.09
N SER A 57 -21.35 -6.51 -12.91
CA SER A 57 -22.02 -6.47 -11.62
C SER A 57 -23.30 -7.30 -11.70
N VAL A 58 -23.49 -8.24 -10.77
CA VAL A 58 -24.71 -9.05 -10.70
C VAL A 58 -25.40 -8.72 -9.39
N ARG A 59 -26.62 -8.18 -9.48
CA ARG A 59 -27.50 -8.09 -8.30
C ARG A 59 -27.98 -9.50 -7.98
N GLN A 60 -27.51 -10.09 -6.87
CA GLN A 60 -28.20 -11.25 -6.35
C GLN A 60 -29.57 -10.82 -5.81
N PRO A 61 -30.66 -11.50 -6.17
CA PRO A 61 -32.01 -11.15 -5.71
C PRO A 61 -32.28 -11.54 -4.25
N LYS A 62 -31.31 -12.10 -3.52
CA LYS A 62 -31.54 -12.77 -2.23
C LYS A 62 -30.71 -12.24 -1.06
N ALA A 63 -30.30 -10.97 -1.10
CA ALA A 63 -29.82 -10.29 0.09
C ALA A 63 -30.98 -9.41 0.60
N GLU A 64 -31.60 -9.86 1.68
CA GLU A 64 -32.45 -9.04 2.54
C GLU A 64 -31.59 -7.87 3.02
N GLY A 65 -31.67 -6.75 2.31
CA GLY A 65 -30.70 -5.67 2.39
C GLY A 65 -29.80 -5.63 1.16
N SER A 66 -29.92 -4.51 0.45
CA SER A 66 -29.12 -3.87 -0.60
C SER A 66 -27.64 -4.24 -0.92
N VAL A 67 -27.20 -5.49 -0.75
CA VAL A 67 -25.84 -5.94 -1.07
C VAL A 67 -25.74 -6.32 -2.55
N ARG A 68 -24.78 -5.71 -3.25
CA ARG A 68 -24.45 -6.03 -4.65
C ARG A 68 -23.09 -6.69 -4.70
N TYR A 69 -23.02 -7.90 -5.26
CA TYR A 69 -21.75 -8.54 -5.57
C TYR A 69 -21.22 -8.03 -6.91
N PHE A 70 -19.90 -7.88 -7.01
CA PHE A 70 -19.25 -7.44 -8.23
C PHE A 70 -17.96 -8.22 -8.47
N VAL A 71 -17.55 -8.25 -9.73
CA VAL A 71 -16.26 -8.76 -10.15
C VAL A 71 -15.59 -7.76 -11.07
N THR A 72 -14.31 -7.50 -10.85
CA THR A 72 -13.52 -6.58 -11.67
C THR A 72 -12.06 -7.03 -11.78
N VAL A 73 -11.37 -6.58 -12.82
CA VAL A 73 -9.93 -6.80 -13.02
C VAL A 73 -9.19 -5.52 -12.67
N GLN A 74 -8.34 -5.60 -11.65
CA GLN A 74 -7.51 -4.50 -11.18
C GLN A 74 -6.10 -4.60 -11.76
N ASP A 75 -5.59 -3.48 -12.28
CA ASP A 75 -4.21 -3.36 -12.75
C ASP A 75 -3.33 -3.02 -11.54
N ASN A 76 -2.45 -3.93 -11.16
CA ASN A 76 -1.54 -3.72 -10.04
C ASN A 76 -0.14 -3.47 -10.59
N ARG A 77 0.31 -2.22 -10.50
CA ARG A 77 1.62 -1.78 -10.98
C ARG A 77 2.45 -1.32 -9.80
N SER A 78 3.58 -1.99 -9.55
CA SER A 78 4.59 -1.42 -8.65
C SER A 78 5.29 -0.26 -9.34
N ARG A 79 5.12 0.94 -8.79
CA ARG A 79 5.66 2.21 -9.33
C ARG A 79 7.16 2.31 -9.13
N ILE A 80 7.74 1.59 -8.18
CA ILE A 80 9.16 1.73 -7.81
C ILE A 80 10.08 0.95 -8.76
N LEU A 81 9.61 -0.17 -9.33
CA LEU A 81 10.46 -1.03 -10.18
C LEU A 81 10.00 -1.16 -11.63
N HIS A 82 8.82 -0.65 -12.01
CA HIS A 82 8.27 -0.65 -13.39
C HIS A 82 8.28 -1.99 -14.15
N ARG A 83 8.79 -3.08 -13.56
CA ARG A 83 9.04 -4.38 -14.22
C ARG A 83 7.96 -5.42 -13.95
N HIS A 84 7.20 -5.27 -12.87
CA HIS A 84 6.16 -6.21 -12.50
C HIS A 84 4.79 -5.57 -12.66
N ARG A 85 4.10 -5.99 -13.72
CA ARG A 85 2.68 -5.76 -13.93
C ARG A 85 1.98 -7.09 -13.74
N TYR A 86 1.05 -7.14 -12.80
CA TYR A 86 0.17 -8.28 -12.65
C TYR A 86 -1.26 -7.79 -12.52
N TYR A 87 -2.19 -8.66 -12.89
CA TYR A 87 -3.61 -8.37 -12.81
C TYR A 87 -4.21 -9.17 -11.68
N ASP A 88 -5.03 -8.51 -10.88
CA ASP A 88 -5.78 -9.17 -9.82
C ASP A 88 -7.27 -9.16 -10.20
N LEU A 89 -7.91 -10.32 -10.09
CA LEU A 89 -9.36 -10.43 -10.10
C LEU A 89 -9.87 -10.12 -8.70
N LEU A 90 -10.61 -9.01 -8.58
CA LEU A 90 -11.28 -8.62 -7.35
C LEU A 90 -12.73 -9.11 -7.40
N VAL A 91 -13.09 -9.95 -6.44
CA VAL A 91 -14.47 -10.37 -6.19
C VAL A 91 -14.92 -9.78 -4.86
N GLY A 92 -15.93 -8.92 -4.86
CA GLY A 92 -16.32 -8.19 -3.65
C GLY A 92 -17.80 -7.91 -3.54
N MET A 93 -18.14 -7.20 -2.48
CA MET A 93 -19.50 -6.73 -2.21
C MET A 93 -19.53 -5.22 -2.00
N ILE A 94 -20.58 -4.59 -2.53
CA ILE A 94 -20.94 -3.19 -2.28
C ILE A 94 -22.25 -3.21 -1.50
N VAL A 95 -22.23 -2.66 -0.30
CA VAL A 95 -23.44 -2.42 0.50
C VAL A 95 -23.99 -1.05 0.10
N SER A 96 -25.28 -0.94 -0.25
CA SER A 96 -25.83 0.36 -0.69
C SER A 96 -25.56 1.45 0.34
N GLY A 97 -25.14 2.60 -0.18
CA GLY A 97 -24.70 3.75 0.62
C GLY A 97 -23.18 3.92 0.68
N ARG A 98 -22.38 2.89 0.30
CA ARG A 98 -20.93 3.02 0.12
C ARG A 98 -20.57 2.96 -1.36
N ARG A 99 -19.78 3.93 -1.84
CA ARG A 99 -19.22 3.94 -3.21
C ARG A 99 -18.02 3.00 -3.33
N ASP A 100 -17.28 2.82 -2.24
CA ASP A 100 -16.09 1.99 -2.24
C ASP A 100 -16.44 0.56 -1.83
N PRO A 101 -15.87 -0.44 -2.51
CA PRO A 101 -16.03 -1.83 -2.11
C PRO A 101 -15.40 -2.01 -0.74
N SER A 102 -16.25 -2.17 0.26
CA SER A 102 -15.82 -2.26 1.65
C SER A 102 -15.01 -3.53 1.95
N TYR A 103 -15.13 -4.57 1.12
CA TYR A 103 -14.49 -5.86 1.35
C TYR A 103 -14.52 -6.75 0.08
N GLY A 104 -13.46 -7.55 -0.14
CA GLY A 104 -13.37 -8.46 -1.28
C GLY A 104 -12.23 -9.48 -1.18
N HIS A 105 -12.16 -10.36 -2.17
CA HIS A 105 -11.14 -11.36 -2.35
C HIS A 105 -10.38 -11.11 -3.64
N TRP A 106 -9.04 -11.10 -3.55
CA TRP A 106 -8.16 -10.92 -4.69
C TRP A 106 -7.61 -12.26 -5.14
N VAL A 107 -7.67 -12.52 -6.44
CA VAL A 107 -7.04 -13.67 -7.09
C VAL A 107 -6.05 -13.14 -8.13
N ARG A 108 -4.77 -13.41 -7.94
CA ARG A 108 -3.75 -13.03 -8.90
C ARG A 108 -3.92 -13.83 -10.20
N LEU A 109 -3.98 -13.11 -11.32
CA LEU A 109 -4.04 -13.65 -12.67
C LEU A 109 -2.62 -13.61 -13.24
N ASP A 110 -1.94 -14.75 -13.21
CA ASP A 110 -0.62 -14.93 -13.80
C ASP A 110 -0.70 -15.88 -14.99
N TRP A 111 -1.00 -15.31 -16.17
CA TRP A 111 -1.12 -16.05 -17.42
C TRP A 111 0.00 -15.75 -18.41
N GLY A 112 1.06 -15.07 -17.96
CA GLY A 112 2.21 -14.70 -18.81
C GLY A 112 1.91 -13.70 -19.93
N SER A 113 0.69 -13.16 -20.02
CA SER A 113 0.33 -12.11 -20.98
C SER A 113 0.53 -10.72 -20.39
N SER A 114 1.10 -9.81 -21.19
CA SER A 114 1.18 -8.38 -20.88
C SER A 114 -0.13 -7.63 -21.12
N GLU A 115 -1.09 -8.25 -21.80
CA GLU A 115 -2.40 -7.66 -22.08
C GLU A 115 -3.33 -7.78 -20.88
N ARG A 116 -4.19 -6.77 -20.70
CA ARG A 116 -5.18 -6.76 -19.61
C ARG A 116 -6.21 -7.87 -19.83
N PRO A 117 -6.38 -8.80 -18.87
CA PRO A 117 -7.48 -9.75 -18.87
C PRO A 117 -8.83 -9.05 -19.05
N ALA A 118 -9.57 -9.41 -20.10
CA ALA A 118 -10.94 -8.96 -20.28
C ALA A 118 -11.91 -10.07 -19.87
N ILE A 119 -12.86 -9.73 -18.99
CA ILE A 119 -13.90 -10.65 -18.56
C ILE A 119 -14.88 -10.82 -19.72
N LYS A 120 -15.10 -12.07 -20.14
CA LYS A 120 -16.11 -12.44 -21.14
C LYS A 120 -17.46 -12.69 -20.49
N ASN A 121 -17.48 -13.40 -19.36
CA ASN A 121 -18.70 -13.75 -18.64
C ASN A 121 -18.39 -14.00 -17.16
N ALA A 122 -19.38 -13.78 -16.29
CA ALA A 122 -19.33 -14.14 -14.88
C ALA A 122 -20.64 -14.80 -14.47
N GLN A 123 -20.57 -16.06 -14.04
CA GLN A 123 -21.72 -16.83 -13.57
C GLN A 123 -21.64 -17.02 -12.07
N TRP A 124 -22.70 -16.60 -11.37
CA TRP A 124 -22.81 -16.72 -9.93
C TRP A 124 -23.75 -17.86 -9.56
N ASP A 125 -23.32 -18.69 -8.63
CA ASP A 125 -24.14 -19.75 -8.04
C ASP A 125 -23.96 -19.79 -6.50
N ARG A 126 -24.57 -20.78 -5.84
CA ARG A 126 -24.45 -20.93 -4.37
C ARG A 126 -23.06 -21.39 -3.92
N THR A 127 -22.27 -21.95 -4.83
CA THR A 127 -20.94 -22.50 -4.56
C THR A 127 -19.84 -21.47 -4.79
N GLY A 128 -20.09 -20.42 -5.58
CA GLY A 128 -19.13 -19.35 -5.86
C GLY A 128 -19.44 -18.58 -7.15
N VAL A 129 -18.39 -18.02 -7.75
CA VAL A 129 -18.44 -17.33 -9.05
C VAL A 129 -17.45 -17.97 -10.01
N ARG A 130 -17.92 -18.29 -11.22
CA ARG A 130 -17.08 -18.70 -12.35
C ARG A 130 -16.91 -17.51 -13.28
N VAL A 131 -15.67 -17.11 -13.51
CA VAL A 131 -15.31 -15.98 -14.36
C VAL A 131 -14.58 -16.53 -15.58
N ALA A 132 -15.18 -16.35 -16.75
CA ALA A 132 -14.58 -16.70 -18.02
C ALA A 132 -13.99 -15.44 -18.66
N PHE A 133 -12.78 -15.56 -19.20
CA PHE A 133 -12.06 -14.46 -19.85
C PHE A 133 -12.08 -14.61 -21.37
N THR A 134 -11.87 -13.50 -22.09
CA THR A 134 -11.80 -13.52 -23.57
C THR A 134 -10.62 -14.35 -24.08
N SER A 135 -9.58 -14.50 -23.26
CA SER A 135 -8.41 -15.35 -23.52
C SER A 135 -8.71 -16.86 -23.45
N GLY A 136 -9.92 -17.27 -23.03
CA GLY A 136 -10.29 -18.66 -22.82
C GLY A 136 -9.93 -19.22 -21.44
N HIS A 137 -9.24 -18.45 -20.60
CA HIS A 137 -8.99 -18.82 -19.20
C HIS A 137 -10.28 -18.73 -18.38
N GLU A 138 -10.39 -19.59 -17.38
CA GLU A 138 -11.49 -19.57 -16.41
C GLU A 138 -10.96 -19.60 -14.98
N VAL A 139 -11.62 -18.82 -14.11
CA VAL A 139 -11.31 -18.76 -12.69
C VAL A 139 -12.58 -19.04 -11.89
N PHE A 140 -12.50 -19.98 -10.97
CA PHE A 140 -13.56 -20.23 -10.00
C PHE A 140 -13.16 -19.67 -8.64
N VAL A 141 -13.98 -18.78 -8.09
CA VAL A 141 -13.81 -18.25 -6.74
C VAL A 141 -14.91 -18.81 -5.85
N PRO A 142 -14.58 -19.67 -4.86
CA PRO A 142 -15.57 -20.28 -3.99
C PRO A 142 -16.31 -19.27 -3.12
N ALA A 143 -17.59 -19.53 -2.84
CA ALA A 143 -18.43 -18.69 -1.99
C ALA A 143 -17.81 -18.45 -0.63
N ARG A 144 -17.22 -19.45 0.03
CA ARG A 144 -16.49 -19.28 1.31
C ARG A 144 -15.37 -18.20 1.31
N ARG A 145 -14.98 -17.67 0.16
CA ARG A 145 -14.03 -16.56 0.02
C ARG A 145 -14.71 -15.18 -0.06
N PHE A 146 -16.03 -15.10 -0.25
CA PHE A 146 -16.73 -13.83 -0.20
C PHE A 146 -17.00 -13.44 1.26
N PRO A 147 -16.93 -12.15 1.58
CA PRO A 147 -17.29 -11.65 2.89
C PRO A 147 -18.83 -11.69 3.05
N GLY A 148 -19.33 -12.23 4.16
CA GLY A 148 -20.76 -12.22 4.51
C GLY A 148 -21.54 -13.53 4.30
N HIS A 149 -20.86 -14.68 4.28
CA HIS A 149 -21.50 -16.00 4.37
C HIS A 149 -21.60 -16.51 5.81
#